data_AF-A0A0X3TQG1-F1
#
_entry.id   AF-A0A0X3TQG1-F1
#
_cell.length_a   1.000
_cell.length_b   1.000
_cell.length_c   1.000
_cell.angle_alpha   90.00
_cell.angle_beta   90.00
_cell.angle_gamma   90.00
#
_symmetry.space_group_name_H-M   'P 1'
#
loop_
_entity.id
_entity.type
_entity.pdbx_description
1 polymer ?
#
loop_
_entity_poly.entity_id
_entity_poly.type
_entity_poly.pdbx_seq_one_letter_code
_entity_poly.pdbx_strand_id
1 'polypeptide(L)'
;MRYIALTALLAAPALAEPPVIENVAARQQGDGWHFEVTVSHPDTGWDHYADGWRVLDMQGNELGMRVLHHPHETEQPFTRSLGGVQLPEGATHVQVQARCSVDGWAEATYRVTLP
;
A
#
# COMPACT_ATOMS: atom_id res chain seq x y z
N MET A 1 -51.93 -23.46 -13.04
CA MET A 1 -51.30 -22.61 -12.01
C MET A 1 -49.88 -22.31 -12.45
N ARG A 2 -49.56 -21.06 -12.78
CA ARG A 2 -48.24 -20.64 -13.27
C ARG A 2 -47.45 -20.14 -12.05
N TYR A 3 -46.51 -20.92 -11.56
CA TYR A 3 -45.60 -20.46 -10.50
C TYR A 3 -44.55 -19.56 -11.14
N ILE A 4 -44.57 -18.27 -10.80
CA ILE A 4 -43.48 -17.34 -11.12
C ILE A 4 -42.40 -17.61 -10.07
N ALA A 5 -41.29 -18.22 -10.48
CA ALA A 5 -40.11 -18.35 -9.64
C ALA A 5 -39.45 -16.97 -9.52
N LEU A 6 -39.46 -16.42 -8.30
CA LEU A 6 -38.77 -15.17 -7.97
C LEU A 6 -37.29 -15.50 -7.72
N THR A 7 -36.44 -15.24 -8.71
CA THR A 7 -34.97 -15.42 -8.55
C THR A 7 -34.43 -14.25 -7.73
N ALA A 8 -34.09 -14.49 -6.46
CA ALA A 8 -33.35 -13.53 -5.66
C ALA A 8 -31.89 -13.48 -6.14
N LEU A 9 -31.45 -12.36 -6.72
CA LEU A 9 -30.04 -12.08 -6.95
C LEU A 9 -29.38 -11.82 -5.59
N LEU A 10 -28.55 -12.75 -5.13
CA LEU A 10 -27.64 -12.51 -4.01
C LEU A 10 -26.50 -11.64 -4.52
N ALA A 11 -26.52 -10.35 -4.21
CA ALA A 11 -25.36 -9.49 -4.40
C ALA A 11 -24.32 -9.83 -3.31
N ALA A 12 -23.20 -10.43 -3.71
CA ALA A 12 -22.04 -10.54 -2.82
C ALA A 12 -21.50 -9.14 -2.53
N PRO A 13 -21.04 -8.85 -1.30
CA PRO A 13 -20.38 -7.58 -1.03
C PRO A 13 -19.16 -7.46 -1.94
N ALA A 14 -19.09 -6.38 -2.72
CA ALA A 14 -17.87 -5.99 -3.39
C ALA A 14 -16.91 -5.50 -2.31
N LEU A 15 -15.96 -6.36 -1.91
CA LEU A 15 -14.82 -5.90 -1.14
C LEU A 15 -14.00 -4.99 -2.05
N ALA A 16 -13.64 -3.80 -1.56
CA ALA A 16 -12.77 -2.93 -2.32
C ALA A 16 -11.38 -3.58 -2.47
N GLU A 17 -10.73 -3.35 -3.61
CA GLU A 17 -9.41 -3.94 -3.83
C GLU A 17 -8.38 -3.25 -2.92
N PRO A 18 -7.51 -4.01 -2.22
CA PRO A 18 -6.53 -3.44 -1.32
C PRO A 18 -5.48 -2.63 -2.09
N PRO A 19 -4.77 -1.70 -1.43
CA PRO A 19 -3.75 -0.91 -2.11
C PRO A 19 -2.57 -1.79 -2.49
N VAL A 20 -2.04 -1.56 -3.68
CA VAL A 20 -0.95 -2.35 -4.28
C VAL A 20 0.30 -1.49 -4.39
N ILE A 21 1.43 -2.05 -3.98
CA ILE A 21 2.75 -1.49 -4.26
C ILE A 21 3.17 -1.95 -5.66
N GLU A 22 3.17 -1.04 -6.63
CA GLU A 22 3.52 -1.33 -8.02
C GLU A 22 5.03 -1.38 -8.24
N ASN A 23 5.75 -0.48 -7.56
CA ASN A 23 7.19 -0.36 -7.70
C ASN A 23 7.82 0.30 -6.46
N VAL A 24 9.08 -0.05 -6.19
CA VAL A 24 9.90 0.60 -5.16
C VAL A 24 11.31 0.83 -5.68
N ALA A 25 11.77 2.08 -5.65
CA ALA A 25 13.18 2.42 -5.80
C ALA A 25 13.77 2.80 -4.43
N ALA A 26 14.93 2.22 -4.11
CA ALA A 26 15.65 2.47 -2.87
C ALA A 26 17.10 2.88 -3.16
N ARG A 27 17.59 3.91 -2.49
CA ARG A 27 18.99 4.36 -2.58
C ARG A 27 19.47 4.93 -1.26
N GLN A 28 20.77 4.80 -0.99
CA GLN A 28 21.40 5.52 0.12
C GLN A 28 21.38 7.03 -0.13
N GLN A 29 21.13 7.80 0.93
CA GLN A 29 21.17 9.25 0.93
C GLN A 29 21.57 9.78 2.32
N GLY A 30 22.77 10.36 2.41
CA GLY A 30 23.35 10.76 3.71
C GLY A 30 23.53 9.54 4.61
N ASP A 31 23.14 9.67 5.88
CA ASP A 31 23.25 8.61 6.88
C ASP A 31 22.05 7.65 6.87
N GLY A 32 21.21 7.65 5.83
CA GLY A 32 20.02 6.81 5.76
C GLY A 32 19.61 6.45 4.33
N TRP A 33 18.39 5.94 4.20
CA TRP A 33 17.83 5.51 2.92
C TRP A 33 16.69 6.42 2.46
N HIS A 34 16.63 6.59 1.13
CA HIS A 34 15.53 7.24 0.43
C HIS A 34 14.77 6.20 -0.38
N PHE A 35 13.46 6.13 -0.15
CA PHE A 35 12.53 5.27 -0.85
C PHE A 35 11.60 6.11 -1.71
N GLU A 36 11.34 5.65 -2.93
CA GLU A 36 10.30 6.14 -3.82
C GLU A 36 9.37 4.96 -4.11
N VAL A 37 8.12 5.09 -3.68
CA VAL A 37 7.15 3.99 -3.72
C VAL A 37 5.97 4.40 -4.59
N THR A 38 5.72 3.60 -5.62
CA THR A 38 4.55 3.73 -6.50
C THR A 38 3.43 2.86 -5.95
N VAL A 39 2.27 3.47 -5.72
CA VAL A 39 1.08 2.83 -5.15
C VAL A 39 -0.09 2.98 -6.13
N SER A 40 -0.90 1.93 -6.23
CA SER A 40 -2.23 1.99 -6.85
C SER A 40 -3.31 1.58 -5.84
N HIS A 41 -4.47 2.22 -5.90
CA HIS A 41 -5.64 1.86 -5.10
C HIS A 41 -6.91 2.41 -5.76
N PRO A 42 -8.03 1.67 -5.77
CA PRO A 42 -9.32 2.19 -6.25
C PRO A 42 -9.92 3.16 -5.23
N ASP A 43 -9.28 4.31 -5.05
CA ASP A 43 -9.78 5.40 -4.21
C ASP A 43 -11.19 5.82 -4.69
N THR A 44 -12.09 6.09 -3.73
CA THR A 44 -13.42 6.66 -4.00
C THR A 44 -13.63 7.95 -3.19
N GLY A 45 -12.54 8.71 -3.03
CA GLY A 45 -12.51 9.95 -2.27
C GLY A 45 -12.17 9.76 -0.80
N TRP A 46 -12.57 10.71 0.03
CA TRP A 46 -12.23 10.76 1.46
C TRP A 46 -12.75 9.56 2.26
N ASP A 47 -13.77 8.88 1.76
CA ASP A 47 -14.40 7.74 2.41
C ASP A 47 -13.57 6.45 2.28
N HIS A 48 -12.73 6.33 1.25
CA HIS A 48 -11.94 5.13 0.99
C HIS A 48 -10.74 5.45 0.08
N TYR A 49 -9.55 5.46 0.66
CA TYR A 49 -8.32 5.77 -0.08
C TYR A 49 -7.07 5.16 0.56
N ALA A 50 -5.97 5.10 -0.20
CA ALA A 50 -4.67 4.72 0.36
C ALA A 50 -4.14 5.83 1.30
N ASP A 51 -4.05 5.55 2.60
CA ASP A 51 -3.66 6.55 3.62
C ASP A 51 -2.19 6.47 4.03
N GLY A 52 -1.45 5.47 3.54
CA GLY A 52 -0.01 5.41 3.73
C GLY A 52 0.66 4.12 3.30
N TRP A 53 1.97 4.09 3.49
CA TRP A 53 2.80 2.89 3.33
C TRP A 53 4.02 2.96 4.25
N ARG A 54 4.49 1.79 4.68
CA ARG A 54 5.65 1.67 5.58
C ARG A 54 6.76 0.81 5.00
N VAL A 55 7.98 1.11 5.42
CA VAL A 55 9.15 0.24 5.25
C VAL A 55 9.27 -0.64 6.50
N LEU A 56 9.42 -1.94 6.29
CA LEU A 56 9.60 -2.95 7.32
C LEU A 56 10.95 -3.65 7.15
N ASP A 57 11.52 -4.12 8.25
CA ASP A 57 12.57 -5.13 8.16
C ASP A 57 11.98 -6.50 7.74
N MET A 58 12.85 -7.50 7.60
CA MET A 58 12.43 -8.87 7.22
C MET A 58 11.75 -9.64 8.37
N GLN A 59 11.67 -9.06 9.57
CA GLN A 59 10.94 -9.61 10.72
C GLN A 59 9.56 -8.94 10.90
N GLY A 60 9.26 -7.90 10.11
CA GLY A 60 8.01 -7.15 10.15
C GLY A 60 8.02 -5.94 11.10
N ASN A 61 9.18 -5.55 11.63
CA ASN A 61 9.29 -4.32 12.43
C ASN A 61 9.29 -3.09 11.53
N GLU A 62 8.58 -2.04 11.94
CA GLU A 62 8.49 -0.79 11.19
C GLU A 62 9.78 0.03 11.32
N LEU A 63 10.34 0.40 10.17
CA LEU A 63 11.55 1.23 10.06
C LEU A 63 11.22 2.69 9.68
N GLY A 64 10.05 2.91 9.09
CA GLY A 64 9.55 4.24 8.75
C GLY A 64 8.21 4.18 8.03
N MET A 65 7.42 5.24 8.14
CA MET A 65 6.08 5.35 7.58
C MET A 65 5.93 6.63 6.76
N ARG A 66 5.31 6.51 5.58
CA ARG A 66 4.84 7.63 4.79
C ARG A 66 3.32 7.71 4.89
N VAL A 67 2.84 8.78 5.53
CA VAL A 67 1.42 9.12 5.56
C VAL A 67 1.03 9.83 4.25
N LEU A 68 -0.17 9.52 3.76
CA LEU A 68 -0.81 10.14 2.60
C LEU A 68 -2.06 10.88 3.09
N HIS A 69 -2.08 12.20 2.90
CA HIS A 69 -3.05 13.08 3.55
C HIS A 69 -4.32 13.35 2.74
N HIS A 70 -4.42 12.83 1.52
CA HIS A 70 -5.55 13.05 0.65
C HIS A 70 -5.75 11.86 -0.32
N PRO A 71 -6.97 11.68 -0.86
CA PRO A 71 -7.22 10.73 -1.93
C PRO A 71 -6.46 11.08 -3.22
N HIS A 72 -6.22 10.05 -4.03
CA HIS A 72 -5.49 10.11 -5.30
C HIS A 72 -6.33 9.51 -6.45
N GLU A 73 -7.67 9.62 -6.43
CA GLU A 73 -8.60 9.02 -7.42
C GLU A 73 -8.18 9.24 -8.89
N THR A 74 -7.73 10.44 -9.23
CA THR A 74 -7.36 10.83 -10.60
C THR A 74 -5.85 10.79 -10.85
N GLU A 75 -5.06 10.31 -9.89
CA GLU A 75 -3.59 10.24 -9.92
C GLU A 75 -3.16 8.78 -9.71
N GLN A 76 -3.68 7.85 -10.51
CA GLN A 76 -3.37 6.43 -10.35
C GLN A 76 -2.54 5.89 -11.54
N PRO A 77 -1.44 5.17 -11.29
CA PRO A 77 -0.74 5.07 -10.00
C PRO A 77 -0.01 6.39 -9.65
N PHE A 78 0.28 6.59 -8.36
CA PHE A 78 1.08 7.73 -7.89
C PHE A 78 2.33 7.27 -7.14
N THR A 79 3.35 8.13 -7.13
CA THR A 79 4.61 7.89 -6.39
C THR A 79 4.79 8.91 -5.29
N ARG A 80 5.16 8.46 -4.08
CA ARG A 80 5.60 9.32 -2.98
C ARG A 80 6.89 8.80 -2.37
N SER A 81 7.65 9.69 -1.76
CA SER A 81 8.97 9.36 -1.19
C SER A 81 9.02 9.42 0.32
N LEU A 82 9.98 8.69 0.90
CA LEU A 82 10.33 8.75 2.32
C LEU A 82 11.86 8.74 2.41
N GLY A 83 12.43 9.78 3.04
CA GLY A 83 13.87 9.90 3.26
C GLY A 83 14.24 9.68 4.73
N GLY A 84 15.53 9.40 4.97
CA GLY A 84 16.09 9.28 6.33
C GLY A 84 15.75 7.96 7.03
N VAL A 85 15.31 6.95 6.29
CA VAL A 85 14.97 5.64 6.87
C VAL A 85 16.25 4.93 7.30
N GLN A 86 16.33 4.58 8.58
CA GLN A 86 17.46 3.85 9.15
C GLN A 86 17.22 2.35 9.00
N LEU A 87 18.19 1.63 8.44
CA LEU A 87 18.12 0.18 8.27
C LEU A 87 19.08 -0.52 9.22
N PRO A 88 18.78 -1.74 9.67
CA PRO A 88 19.74 -2.56 10.39
C PRO A 88 21.05 -2.74 9.61
N GLU A 89 22.17 -2.81 10.32
CA GLU A 89 23.47 -3.05 9.70
C GLU A 89 23.45 -4.38 8.92
N GLY A 90 23.96 -4.36 7.68
CA GLY A 90 23.99 -5.54 6.82
C GLY A 90 22.65 -5.94 6.22
N ALA A 91 21.60 -5.12 6.34
CA ALA A 91 20.34 -5.36 5.63
C ALA A 91 20.60 -5.42 4.12
N THR A 92 20.15 -6.51 3.49
CA THR A 92 20.17 -6.70 2.02
C THR A 92 18.76 -6.62 1.41
N HIS A 93 17.73 -6.71 2.26
CA HIS A 93 16.34 -6.67 1.86
C HIS A 93 15.50 -5.95 2.92
N VAL A 94 14.43 -5.33 2.45
CA VAL A 94 13.34 -4.79 3.27
C VAL A 94 12.01 -5.15 2.63
N GLN A 95 10.92 -4.84 3.32
CA GLN A 95 9.57 -4.97 2.78
C GLN A 95 8.88 -3.61 2.77
N VAL A 96 7.99 -3.38 1.81
CA VAL A 96 7.09 -2.21 1.79
C VAL A 96 5.66 -2.71 1.84
N GLN A 97 4.83 -2.09 2.68
CA GLN A 97 3.42 -2.45 2.87
C GLN A 97 2.54 -1.22 2.78
N ALA A 98 1.49 -1.29 1.95
CA ALA A 98 0.50 -0.23 1.81
C ALA A 98 -0.66 -0.37 2.81
N ARG A 99 -1.38 0.74 3.01
CA ARG A 99 -2.52 0.82 3.91
C ARG A 99 -3.68 1.58 3.26
N CYS A 100 -4.88 1.06 3.48
CA CYS A 100 -6.16 1.69 3.18
C CYS A 100 -6.72 2.35 4.45
N SER A 101 -7.36 3.51 4.29
CA SER A 101 -8.03 4.26 5.36
C SER A 101 -9.15 3.47 6.06
N VAL A 102 -9.81 2.54 5.35
CA VAL A 102 -10.93 1.73 5.86
C VAL A 102 -10.47 0.32 6.23
N ASP A 103 -9.83 -0.39 5.29
CA ASP A 103 -9.49 -1.81 5.44
C ASP A 103 -8.17 -2.05 6.17
N GLY A 104 -7.39 -0.99 6.43
CA GLY A 104 -6.12 -1.08 7.13
C GLY A 104 -5.01 -1.62 6.24
N TRP A 105 -4.09 -2.39 6.82
CA TRP A 105 -2.89 -2.85 6.13
C TRP A 105 -3.20 -3.93 5.11
N ALA A 106 -2.67 -3.78 3.88
CA ALA A 106 -2.72 -4.85 2.90
C ALA A 106 -1.97 -6.09 3.41
N GLU A 107 -2.52 -7.28 3.22
CA GLU A 107 -1.82 -8.54 3.59
C GLU A 107 -0.51 -8.72 2.80
N ALA A 108 -0.50 -8.24 1.56
CA ALA A 108 0.66 -8.31 0.69
C ALA A 108 1.74 -7.29 1.06
N THR A 109 2.99 -7.74 1.01
CA THR A 109 4.18 -6.89 1.11
C THR A 109 5.01 -6.98 -0.15
N TYR A 110 5.60 -5.87 -0.56
CA TYR A 110 6.57 -5.81 -1.65
C TYR A 110 7.99 -5.99 -1.11
N ARG A 111 8.67 -7.07 -1.46
CA ARG A 111 10.07 -7.29 -1.08
C ARG A 111 10.99 -6.46 -1.96
N VAL A 112 11.86 -5.68 -1.34
CA VAL A 112 12.85 -4.83 -2.00
C VAL A 112 14.25 -5.41 -1.76
N THR A 113 15.00 -5.64 -2.82
CA THR A 113 16.45 -5.91 -2.72
C THR A 113 17.18 -4.59 -2.73
N LEU A 114 18.03 -4.36 -1.72
CA LEU A 114 18.82 -3.16 -1.61
C LEU A 114 20.03 -3.24 -2.57
N PRO A 115 20.42 -2.15 -3.24
CA PRO A 115 21.59 -2.09 -4.12
C PRO A 115 22.92 -2.45 -3.44
#